data_AF-A0AAP8ME83-F1
#
_entry.id   AF-A0AAP8ME83-F1
#
_cell.length_a   1.000
_cell.length_b   1.000
_cell.length_c   1.000
_cell.angle_alpha   90.00
_cell.angle_beta   90.00
_cell.angle_gamma   90.00
#
_symmetry.space_group_name_H-M   'P 1'
#
loop_
_entity.id
_entity.type
_entity.pdbx_description
1 polymer ?
#
loop_
_entity_poly.entity_id
_entity_poly.type
_entity_poly.pdbx_seq_one_letter_code
_entity_poly.pdbx_strand_id
1 'polypeptide(L)'
;MPCLRFFQYPEATTTHQDTEAATSLASVFARGAVGRFTGHDCREASQLKLSENKIPLQVSLQKAVTRSFAVPEPPGQSAPALEWDELLGYLRAIDDFNLPPLDALLAQTDVVGDPAMPKPAECAVLRWIERVFQEWEQSFPLEWELTHKLRAFKPAVAMASLSEETFFRPGQHPLHQMLDAIHSAAIGWQGDLGRIGQPVTNLIDKAIADVRGCLDQGGDMAAIASQIVAEAQRMRARAEKLTERTIAAEHGRLRAAMAKTIAADLINGQLLKYTAPSELNAFIRGPWYDSAQLTYLKFGDQSQQWRDFEATTGQLLLAMHPLAPAGDDAREERLRLARILPAELRRLLLSIQHEDDLLQREMAAYEYLLQRVAQDRPPELSHLLTVDSGQPAAAIPKMTAGVAVGQWYEVCSDTDVFRLRLAMIESGEGLLCNLSGAKALSMPMADFNAKVGSGDAQPLATGAAFSRAVAAAAGIDSDAALDRLLNPDAAPTPSETDTSTTTTNSGVPDLPIGTWLGFHDTDTPLLAKLALHDKVRGILIFVNRQGIELRRLEEREYLALIEAGQIDILEARNNFREQVERTRAQLQQGQG
;
A
#
# COMPACT_ATOMS: atom_id res chain seq x y z
N MET A 1 59.28 -27.46 24.61
CA MET A 1 58.84 -26.07 24.40
C MET A 1 57.38 -26.04 23.96
N PRO A 2 56.46 -25.87 24.91
CA PRO A 2 55.12 -25.33 24.68
C PRO A 2 55.04 -23.87 25.21
N CYS A 3 54.09 -23.06 24.73
CA CYS A 3 53.31 -22.08 25.50
C CYS A 3 52.63 -21.03 24.61
N LEU A 4 51.29 -21.14 24.55
CA LEU A 4 50.31 -20.10 24.90
C LEU A 4 50.60 -18.66 24.44
N ARG A 5 49.79 -18.16 23.50
CA ARG A 5 49.42 -16.74 23.43
C ARG A 5 47.92 -16.57 23.59
N PHE A 6 47.59 -16.05 24.77
CA PHE A 6 46.34 -15.40 25.15
C PHE A 6 45.99 -14.29 24.15
N PHE A 7 44.72 -14.20 23.76
CA PHE A 7 44.10 -12.92 23.43
C PHE A 7 43.08 -12.60 24.51
N GLN A 8 43.38 -11.54 25.25
CA GLN A 8 42.55 -10.96 26.29
C GLN A 8 41.35 -10.24 25.66
N TYR A 9 40.18 -10.44 26.26
CA TYR A 9 39.05 -9.51 26.18
C TYR A 9 39.44 -8.16 26.80
N PRO A 10 39.00 -7.02 26.26
CA PRO A 10 38.76 -5.84 27.06
C PRO A 10 37.30 -5.78 27.50
N GLU A 11 37.14 -5.45 28.78
CA GLU A 11 35.90 -5.25 29.50
C GLU A 11 35.06 -4.09 28.97
N ALA A 12 33.75 -4.23 29.22
CA ALA A 12 32.74 -3.23 28.99
C ALA A 12 33.07 -1.89 29.66
N THR A 13 32.96 -0.81 28.90
CA THR A 13 32.74 0.54 29.44
C THR A 13 31.43 1.05 28.89
N THR A 14 30.45 1.14 29.78
CA THR A 14 29.13 1.72 29.58
C THR A 14 29.29 3.19 29.19
N THR A 15 28.81 3.59 28.03
CA THR A 15 28.51 5.00 27.74
C THR A 15 27.25 5.08 26.88
N HIS A 16 26.30 5.87 27.36
CA HIS A 16 25.06 6.26 26.71
C HIS A 16 25.29 6.70 25.26
N GLN A 17 24.60 6.07 24.31
CA GLN A 17 24.31 6.63 22.99
C GLN A 17 23.09 5.91 22.36
N ASP A 18 21.93 6.15 22.98
CA ASP A 18 20.62 6.01 22.33
C ASP A 18 20.34 7.29 21.54
N THR A 19 20.53 7.31 20.21
CA THR A 19 19.83 8.14 19.18
C THR A 19 20.59 8.21 17.84
N GLU A 20 20.76 7.10 17.10
CA GLU A 20 21.30 7.21 15.72
C GLU A 20 20.90 6.09 14.75
N ALA A 21 19.67 5.55 14.86
CA ALA A 21 19.14 4.52 13.95
C ALA A 21 17.95 4.96 13.08
N ALA A 22 17.67 6.26 12.98
CA ALA A 22 16.51 6.80 12.25
C ALA A 22 16.84 7.41 10.86
N THR A 23 18.11 7.39 10.41
CA THR A 23 18.57 8.24 9.29
C THR A 23 19.09 7.45 8.09
N SER A 24 18.62 6.22 7.85
CA SER A 24 19.14 5.39 6.74
C SER A 24 18.33 5.44 5.44
N LEU A 25 17.09 5.96 5.43
CA LEU A 25 16.31 6.10 4.20
C LEU A 25 16.39 7.50 3.59
N ALA A 26 16.61 8.55 4.41
CA ALA A 26 16.77 9.91 3.91
C ALA A 26 18.06 10.11 3.09
N SER A 27 19.10 9.29 3.32
CA SER A 27 20.39 9.40 2.64
C SER A 27 20.46 8.68 1.27
N VAL A 28 19.49 7.81 0.98
CA VAL A 28 19.39 7.11 -0.32
C VAL A 28 18.84 8.04 -1.41
N PHE A 29 18.06 9.07 -1.04
CA PHE A 29 17.54 10.07 -1.98
C PHE A 29 18.60 11.03 -2.57
N ALA A 30 19.88 10.95 -2.15
CA ALA A 30 20.89 11.96 -2.46
C ALA A 30 22.13 11.48 -3.24
N ARG A 31 22.22 10.22 -3.70
CA ARG A 31 23.40 9.77 -4.46
C ARG A 31 23.03 8.96 -5.70
N GLY A 32 23.41 9.53 -6.84
CA GLY A 32 23.16 8.97 -8.16
C GLY A 32 24.00 7.75 -8.53
N ALA A 33 23.40 6.99 -9.45
CA ALA A 33 23.97 6.18 -10.51
C ALA A 33 24.98 5.08 -10.13
N VAL A 34 24.47 3.85 -9.96
CA VAL A 34 25.03 2.63 -10.58
C VAL A 34 23.85 1.72 -10.94
N GLY A 35 23.74 1.37 -12.22
CA GLY A 35 22.55 0.76 -12.82
C GLY A 35 22.14 -0.60 -12.25
N ARG A 36 20.83 -0.81 -12.16
CA ARG A 36 20.19 -2.12 -11.98
C ARG A 36 18.89 -2.19 -12.77
N PHE A 37 18.58 -3.42 -13.18
CA PHE A 37 17.53 -3.83 -14.10
C PHE A 37 16.16 -3.22 -13.77
N THR A 38 15.70 -2.33 -14.64
CA THR A 38 14.30 -1.88 -14.73
C THR A 38 13.51 -2.98 -15.44
N GLY A 39 12.81 -3.80 -14.66
CA GLY A 39 11.92 -4.86 -15.16
C GLY A 39 10.78 -5.12 -14.19
N HIS A 40 10.15 -4.06 -13.69
CA HIS A 40 8.89 -4.15 -12.97
C HIS A 40 7.86 -3.31 -13.73
N ASP A 41 7.33 -3.88 -14.81
CA ASP A 41 6.07 -3.42 -15.38
C ASP A 41 5.02 -3.49 -14.28
N CYS A 42 4.45 -2.34 -13.92
CA CYS A 42 3.44 -2.20 -12.88
C CYS A 42 2.25 -3.11 -13.23
N ARG A 43 2.14 -4.25 -12.55
CA ARG A 43 1.10 -5.24 -12.80
C ARG A 43 -0.23 -4.68 -12.32
N GLU A 44 -1.19 -4.46 -13.23
CA GLU A 44 -2.58 -4.29 -12.86
C GLU A 44 -3.04 -5.54 -12.08
N ALA A 45 -3.06 -5.44 -10.75
CA ALA A 45 -3.58 -6.51 -9.91
C ALA A 45 -5.10 -6.60 -10.16
N SER A 46 -5.54 -7.73 -10.72
CA SER A 46 -6.97 -8.05 -10.82
C SER A 46 -7.51 -8.21 -9.40
N GLN A 47 -8.14 -7.16 -8.86
CA GLN A 47 -8.65 -7.18 -7.49
C GLN A 47 -9.90 -8.06 -7.42
N LEU A 48 -9.81 -9.15 -6.65
CA LEU A 48 -10.98 -9.95 -6.30
C LEU A 48 -12.05 -9.06 -5.65
N LYS A 49 -13.31 -9.28 -6.03
CA LYS A 49 -14.46 -8.52 -5.50
C LYS A 49 -15.10 -9.19 -4.27
N LEU A 50 -14.67 -10.40 -3.92
CA LEU A 50 -15.12 -11.08 -2.71
C LEU A 50 -14.63 -10.30 -1.49
N SER A 51 -15.55 -9.86 -0.63
CA SER A 51 -15.21 -9.04 0.53
C SER A 51 -14.59 -9.87 1.67
N GLU A 52 -13.61 -9.30 2.36
CA GLU A 52 -12.92 -9.95 3.49
C GLU A 52 -13.90 -10.41 4.57
N ASN A 53 -14.95 -9.63 4.84
CA ASN A 53 -15.95 -9.90 5.88
C ASN A 53 -16.76 -11.20 5.65
N LYS A 54 -16.70 -11.77 4.43
CA LYS A 54 -17.34 -13.06 4.13
C LYS A 54 -16.45 -14.24 4.56
N ILE A 55 -15.17 -14.01 4.81
CA ILE A 55 -14.23 -15.01 5.31
C ILE A 55 -14.30 -15.02 6.85
N PRO A 56 -14.40 -16.19 7.51
CA PRO A 56 -14.43 -17.53 6.93
C PRO A 56 -15.76 -17.90 6.28
N LEU A 57 -15.70 -18.56 5.11
CA LEU A 57 -16.88 -19.08 4.46
C LEU A 57 -17.49 -20.21 5.30
N GLN A 58 -18.81 -20.18 5.47
CA GLN A 58 -19.54 -21.21 6.22
C GLN A 58 -19.88 -22.45 5.38
N VAL A 59 -19.73 -22.36 4.06
CA VAL A 59 -20.08 -23.41 3.10
C VAL A 59 -18.81 -24.06 2.54
N SER A 60 -18.88 -25.37 2.33
CA SER A 60 -17.80 -26.14 1.69
C SER A 60 -17.83 -25.97 0.17
N LEU A 61 -16.67 -25.66 -0.41
CA LEU A 61 -16.48 -25.53 -1.85
C LEU A 61 -16.12 -26.85 -2.54
N GLN A 62 -16.05 -27.97 -1.80
CA GLN A 62 -15.58 -29.26 -2.32
C GLN A 62 -16.33 -29.72 -3.58
N LYS A 63 -17.66 -29.54 -3.64
CA LYS A 63 -18.47 -29.88 -4.81
C LYS A 63 -18.17 -28.98 -6.02
N ALA A 64 -17.89 -27.70 -5.79
CA ALA A 64 -17.54 -26.75 -6.85
C ALA A 64 -16.16 -27.08 -7.42
N VAL A 65 -15.21 -27.42 -6.55
CA VAL A 65 -13.85 -27.84 -6.93
C VAL A 65 -13.88 -29.12 -7.76
N THR A 66 -14.52 -30.18 -7.27
CA THR A 66 -14.57 -31.47 -7.98
C THR A 66 -15.25 -31.36 -9.34
N ARG A 67 -16.28 -30.51 -9.47
CA ARG A 67 -16.95 -30.23 -10.75
C ARG A 67 -16.07 -29.45 -11.72
N SER A 68 -15.36 -28.43 -11.25
CA SER A 68 -14.62 -27.50 -12.12
C SER A 68 -13.28 -28.06 -12.58
N PHE A 69 -12.68 -28.96 -11.80
CA PHE A 69 -11.36 -29.54 -12.07
C PHE A 69 -11.40 -31.04 -12.40
N ALA A 70 -12.58 -31.60 -12.68
CA ALA A 70 -12.75 -33.00 -13.02
C ALA A 70 -11.80 -33.43 -14.16
N VAL A 71 -11.10 -34.54 -13.96
CA VAL A 71 -10.26 -35.15 -15.00
C VAL A 71 -11.09 -36.23 -15.71
N PRO A 72 -11.25 -36.17 -17.05
CA PRO A 72 -11.91 -37.24 -17.79
C PRO A 72 -11.10 -38.53 -17.65
N GLU A 73 -11.74 -39.63 -17.24
CA GLU A 73 -11.09 -40.94 -17.23
C GLU A 73 -10.81 -41.40 -18.69
N PRO A 74 -9.59 -41.81 -19.04
CA PRO A 74 -9.32 -42.36 -20.35
C PRO A 74 -10.06 -43.69 -20.52
N PRO A 75 -10.83 -43.90 -21.60
CA PRO A 75 -11.56 -45.14 -21.81
C PRO A 75 -10.57 -46.29 -22.10
N GLY A 76 -10.55 -47.30 -21.22
CA GLY A 76 -10.03 -48.63 -21.53
C GLY A 76 -8.62 -49.00 -21.03
N GLN A 77 -7.96 -48.17 -20.22
CA GLN A 77 -6.72 -48.55 -19.50
C GLN A 77 -6.80 -48.12 -18.04
N SER A 78 -7.26 -49.01 -17.17
CA SER A 78 -7.11 -48.85 -15.73
C SER A 78 -5.70 -49.29 -15.34
N ALA A 79 -4.70 -48.42 -15.55
CA ALA A 79 -3.47 -48.53 -14.78
C ALA A 79 -3.84 -48.47 -13.29
N PRO A 80 -3.20 -49.24 -12.40
CA PRO A 80 -3.46 -49.13 -10.97
C PRO A 80 -3.19 -47.68 -10.53
N ALA A 81 -4.18 -47.09 -9.87
CA ALA A 81 -4.03 -45.75 -9.32
C ALA A 81 -2.98 -45.77 -8.20
N LEU A 82 -2.29 -44.66 -8.02
CA LEU A 82 -1.29 -44.51 -6.97
C LEU A 82 -1.91 -44.78 -5.58
N GLU A 83 -1.21 -45.55 -4.75
CA GLU A 83 -1.66 -45.84 -3.38
C GLU A 83 -1.57 -44.58 -2.51
N TRP A 84 -2.45 -44.48 -1.51
CA TRP A 84 -2.61 -43.25 -0.72
C TRP A 84 -1.32 -42.85 0.03
N ASP A 85 -0.65 -43.82 0.65
CA ASP A 85 0.59 -43.55 1.40
C ASP A 85 1.74 -43.15 0.45
N GLU A 86 1.75 -43.67 -0.78
CA GLU A 86 2.71 -43.32 -1.82
C GLU A 86 2.47 -41.89 -2.32
N LEU A 87 1.21 -41.53 -2.61
CA LEU A 87 0.80 -40.17 -2.97
C LEU A 87 1.27 -39.15 -1.92
N LEU A 88 0.98 -39.40 -0.64
CA LEU A 88 1.44 -38.52 0.44
C LEU A 88 2.96 -38.50 0.58
N GLY A 89 3.64 -39.62 0.33
CA GLY A 89 5.09 -39.72 0.29
C GLY A 89 5.72 -38.83 -0.80
N TYR A 90 5.24 -38.93 -2.05
CA TYR A 90 5.73 -38.10 -3.15
C TYR A 90 5.45 -36.61 -2.93
N LEU A 91 4.25 -36.26 -2.44
CA LEU A 91 3.92 -34.86 -2.12
C LEU A 91 4.85 -34.30 -1.04
N ARG A 92 5.19 -35.08 -0.02
CA ARG A 92 6.13 -34.67 1.04
C ARG A 92 7.56 -34.50 0.51
N ALA A 93 7.96 -35.31 -0.46
CA ALA A 93 9.30 -35.30 -1.05
C ALA A 93 9.51 -34.19 -2.08
N ILE A 94 8.49 -33.40 -2.44
CA ILE A 94 8.63 -32.26 -3.36
C ILE A 94 9.66 -31.27 -2.83
N ASP A 95 10.67 -30.98 -3.65
CA ASP A 95 11.74 -30.03 -3.39
C ASP A 95 11.72 -28.82 -4.37
N ASP A 96 11.27 -29.03 -5.61
CA ASP A 96 11.00 -27.94 -6.57
C ASP A 96 9.58 -27.38 -6.41
N PHE A 97 9.47 -26.30 -5.63
CA PHE A 97 8.21 -25.61 -5.37
C PHE A 97 7.70 -24.73 -6.51
N ASN A 98 8.49 -24.56 -7.58
CA ASN A 98 8.05 -23.77 -8.73
C ASN A 98 7.11 -24.56 -9.65
N LEU A 99 7.15 -25.89 -9.58
CA LEU A 99 6.24 -26.75 -10.31
C LEU A 99 4.87 -26.82 -9.62
N PRO A 100 3.80 -27.03 -10.39
CA PRO A 100 2.50 -27.43 -9.83
C PRO A 100 2.64 -28.73 -9.02
N PRO A 101 1.90 -28.91 -7.91
CA PRO A 101 2.04 -30.11 -7.06
C PRO A 101 1.84 -31.43 -7.82
N LEU A 102 0.88 -31.45 -8.76
CA LEU A 102 0.65 -32.62 -9.61
C LEU A 102 1.83 -32.89 -10.56
N ASP A 103 2.37 -31.85 -11.19
CA ASP A 103 3.47 -31.98 -12.15
C ASP A 103 4.77 -32.36 -11.43
N ALA A 104 5.02 -31.82 -10.24
CA ALA A 104 6.13 -32.19 -9.37
C ALA A 104 6.05 -33.66 -8.93
N LEU A 105 4.85 -34.16 -8.64
CA LEU A 105 4.63 -35.56 -8.34
C LEU A 105 4.88 -36.44 -9.57
N LEU A 106 4.33 -36.09 -10.73
CA LEU A 106 4.50 -36.87 -11.96
C LEU A 106 5.96 -36.92 -12.41
N ALA A 107 6.71 -35.82 -12.25
CA ALA A 107 8.14 -35.80 -12.52
C ALA A 107 8.92 -36.78 -11.63
N GLN A 108 8.49 -36.98 -10.37
CA GLN A 108 9.11 -37.97 -9.48
C GLN A 108 8.74 -39.41 -9.87
N THR A 109 7.48 -39.68 -10.22
CA THR A 109 7.05 -41.03 -10.61
C THR A 109 7.67 -41.47 -11.95
N ASP A 110 7.85 -40.54 -12.88
CA ASP A 110 8.58 -40.76 -14.14
C ASP A 110 10.04 -41.16 -13.90
N VAL A 111 10.71 -40.55 -12.91
CA VAL A 111 12.10 -40.90 -12.54
C VAL A 111 12.18 -42.27 -11.90
N VAL A 112 11.19 -42.66 -11.11
CA VAL A 112 11.11 -43.99 -10.47
C VAL A 112 10.76 -45.09 -11.50
N GLY A 113 10.21 -44.71 -12.65
CA GLY A 113 9.91 -45.60 -13.77
C GLY A 113 8.53 -46.25 -13.71
N ASP A 114 7.63 -45.75 -12.87
CA ASP A 114 6.23 -46.17 -12.78
C ASP A 114 5.31 -44.93 -12.78
N PRO A 115 4.82 -44.47 -13.96
CA PRO A 115 4.00 -43.28 -14.10
C PRO A 115 2.55 -43.54 -13.66
N ALA A 116 2.37 -44.08 -12.46
CA ALA A 116 1.07 -44.28 -11.84
C ALA A 116 0.44 -42.92 -11.52
N MET A 117 -0.80 -42.74 -11.96
CA MET A 117 -1.53 -41.49 -11.77
C MET A 117 -2.34 -41.56 -10.46
N PRO A 118 -2.43 -40.46 -9.69
CA PRO A 118 -3.39 -40.36 -8.60
C PRO A 118 -4.83 -40.51 -9.12
N LYS A 119 -5.78 -40.81 -8.24
CA LYS A 119 -7.19 -40.94 -8.63
C LYS A 119 -7.69 -39.64 -9.26
N PRO A 120 -8.70 -39.67 -10.16
CA PRO A 120 -9.22 -38.47 -10.82
C PRO A 120 -9.66 -37.36 -9.84
N ALA A 121 -10.23 -37.74 -8.69
CA ALA A 121 -10.61 -36.79 -7.63
C ALA A 121 -9.39 -36.12 -6.97
N GLU A 122 -8.32 -36.87 -6.71
CA GLU A 122 -7.07 -36.35 -6.13
C GLU A 122 -6.38 -35.41 -7.13
N CYS A 123 -6.35 -35.78 -8.41
CA CYS A 123 -5.85 -34.93 -9.49
C CYS A 123 -6.63 -33.60 -9.61
N ALA A 124 -7.95 -33.64 -9.47
CA ALA A 124 -8.79 -32.44 -9.50
C ALA A 124 -8.43 -31.48 -8.36
N VAL A 125 -8.25 -32.01 -7.15
CA VAL A 125 -7.83 -31.21 -5.98
C VAL A 125 -6.43 -30.61 -6.19
N LEU A 126 -5.45 -31.40 -6.63
CA LEU A 126 -4.08 -30.90 -6.86
C LEU A 126 -4.00 -29.82 -7.95
N ARG A 127 -4.81 -29.94 -9.01
CA ARG A 127 -4.94 -28.89 -10.04
C ARG A 127 -5.59 -27.62 -9.49
N TRP A 128 -6.59 -27.77 -8.63
CA TRP A 128 -7.19 -26.64 -7.94
C TRP A 128 -6.19 -25.94 -7.04
N ILE A 129 -5.36 -26.67 -6.27
CA ILE A 129 -4.31 -26.06 -5.43
C ILE A 129 -3.32 -25.24 -6.26
N GLU A 130 -2.93 -25.70 -7.45
CA GLU A 130 -2.11 -24.88 -8.34
C GLU A 130 -2.84 -23.58 -8.72
N ARG A 131 -4.14 -23.64 -9.06
CA ARG A 131 -4.93 -22.44 -9.32
C ARG A 131 -5.00 -21.51 -8.09
N VAL A 132 -5.11 -22.05 -6.88
CA VAL A 132 -5.09 -21.24 -5.64
C VAL A 132 -3.82 -20.42 -5.54
N PHE A 133 -2.64 -21.02 -5.74
CA PHE A 133 -1.37 -20.28 -5.68
C PHE A 133 -1.25 -19.26 -6.80
N GLN A 134 -1.71 -19.57 -8.02
CA GLN A 134 -1.74 -18.60 -9.12
C GLN A 134 -2.62 -17.38 -8.79
N GLU A 135 -3.84 -17.61 -8.30
CA GLU A 135 -4.76 -16.55 -7.88
C GLU A 135 -4.17 -15.72 -6.73
N TRP A 136 -3.51 -16.37 -5.78
CA TRP A 136 -2.89 -15.68 -4.65
C TRP A 136 -1.75 -14.77 -5.09
N GLU A 137 -0.85 -15.28 -5.94
CA GLU A 137 0.28 -14.52 -6.48
C GLU A 137 -0.15 -13.36 -7.41
N GLN A 138 -1.25 -13.54 -8.15
CA GLN A 138 -1.78 -12.52 -9.08
C GLN A 138 -2.61 -11.44 -8.37
N SER A 139 -3.53 -11.85 -7.49
CA SER A 139 -4.48 -10.94 -6.83
C SER A 139 -3.88 -10.24 -5.60
N PHE A 140 -2.88 -10.85 -4.97
CA PHE A 140 -2.27 -10.34 -3.73
C PHE A 140 -0.73 -10.32 -3.81
N PRO A 141 -0.17 -9.55 -4.76
CA PRO A 141 1.26 -9.61 -5.04
C PRO A 141 2.10 -9.19 -3.83
N LEU A 142 3.02 -10.07 -3.45
CA LEU A 142 4.15 -9.74 -2.57
C LEU A 142 5.40 -9.52 -3.42
N GLU A 143 6.46 -9.00 -2.80
CA GLU A 143 7.78 -9.01 -3.44
C GLU A 143 8.18 -10.43 -3.87
N TRP A 144 8.91 -10.51 -4.97
CA TRP A 144 9.20 -11.77 -5.62
C TRP A 144 9.95 -12.73 -4.68
N GLU A 145 10.87 -12.22 -3.84
CA GLU A 145 11.62 -13.04 -2.87
C GLU A 145 10.68 -13.74 -1.89
N LEU A 146 9.68 -13.02 -1.37
CA LEU A 146 8.71 -13.58 -0.45
C LEU A 146 7.76 -14.53 -1.18
N THR A 147 7.30 -14.15 -2.37
CA THR A 147 6.44 -15.00 -3.21
C THR A 147 7.08 -16.37 -3.44
N HIS A 148 8.35 -16.40 -3.85
CA HIS A 148 9.08 -17.65 -4.05
C HIS A 148 9.21 -18.48 -2.76
N LYS A 149 9.45 -17.85 -1.61
CA LYS A 149 9.51 -18.55 -0.31
C LYS A 149 8.17 -19.18 0.05
N LEU A 150 7.06 -18.49 -0.20
CA LEU A 150 5.72 -18.98 0.16
C LEU A 150 5.30 -20.21 -0.65
N ARG A 151 5.89 -20.45 -1.82
CA ARG A 151 5.67 -21.69 -2.58
C ARG A 151 6.09 -22.95 -1.83
N ALA A 152 7.00 -22.84 -0.85
CA ALA A 152 7.38 -23.96 0.02
C ALA A 152 6.22 -24.53 0.85
N PHE A 153 5.09 -23.81 0.97
CA PHE A 153 3.88 -24.33 1.61
C PHE A 153 3.01 -25.20 0.68
N LYS A 154 3.29 -25.26 -0.63
CA LYS A 154 2.53 -26.08 -1.60
C LYS A 154 2.35 -27.54 -1.14
N PRO A 155 3.39 -28.26 -0.66
CA PRO A 155 3.21 -29.64 -0.19
C PRO A 155 2.24 -29.78 0.99
N ALA A 156 2.38 -28.91 1.99
CA ALA A 156 1.54 -28.92 3.19
C ALA A 156 0.07 -28.63 2.83
N VAL A 157 -0.14 -27.64 1.97
CA VAL A 157 -1.46 -27.26 1.45
C VAL A 157 -2.08 -28.39 0.62
N ALA A 158 -1.30 -29.00 -0.28
CA ALA A 158 -1.75 -30.13 -1.09
C ALA A 158 -2.21 -31.31 -0.23
N MET A 159 -1.38 -31.74 0.73
CA MET A 159 -1.72 -32.86 1.61
C MET A 159 -2.93 -32.57 2.52
N ALA A 160 -3.02 -31.35 3.08
CA ALA A 160 -4.17 -30.94 3.88
C ALA A 160 -5.46 -30.93 3.04
N SER A 161 -5.41 -30.43 1.81
CA SER A 161 -6.57 -30.39 0.90
C SER A 161 -7.08 -31.78 0.48
N LEU A 162 -6.20 -32.78 0.48
CA LEU A 162 -6.56 -34.17 0.18
C LEU A 162 -7.12 -34.89 1.43
N SER A 163 -6.65 -34.51 2.62
CA SER A 163 -6.94 -35.25 3.87
C SER A 163 -8.06 -34.65 4.71
N GLU A 164 -8.33 -33.34 4.59
CA GLU A 164 -9.19 -32.60 5.52
C GLU A 164 -10.35 -31.89 4.81
N GLU A 165 -11.59 -32.20 5.20
CA GLU A 165 -12.79 -31.54 4.63
C GLU A 165 -12.86 -30.03 5.00
N THR A 166 -12.32 -29.66 6.16
CA THR A 166 -12.27 -28.28 6.65
C THR A 166 -11.46 -27.36 5.73
N PHE A 167 -10.54 -27.91 4.94
CA PHE A 167 -9.77 -27.16 3.95
C PHE A 167 -10.67 -26.56 2.86
N PHE A 168 -11.79 -27.19 2.51
CA PHE A 168 -12.72 -26.66 1.51
C PHE A 168 -13.60 -25.51 2.02
N ARG A 169 -13.38 -25.04 3.27
CA ARG A 169 -14.03 -23.86 3.85
C ARG A 169 -12.99 -22.74 4.02
N PRO A 170 -12.84 -21.85 3.02
CA PRO A 170 -11.90 -20.72 3.07
C PRO A 170 -11.94 -19.97 4.41
N GLY A 171 -10.77 -19.71 4.99
CA GLY A 171 -10.61 -19.06 6.30
C GLY A 171 -10.82 -19.95 7.54
N GLN A 172 -11.42 -21.13 7.43
CA GLN A 172 -11.62 -22.00 8.60
C GLN A 172 -10.39 -22.82 8.96
N HIS A 173 -9.67 -23.32 7.95
CA HIS A 173 -8.53 -24.22 8.15
C HIS A 173 -7.32 -23.47 8.78
N PRO A 174 -6.56 -24.08 9.72
CA PRO A 174 -5.41 -23.43 10.35
C PRO A 174 -4.35 -22.92 9.37
N LEU A 175 -4.05 -23.69 8.30
CA LEU A 175 -3.15 -23.23 7.23
C LEU A 175 -3.67 -21.98 6.51
N HIS A 176 -4.99 -21.82 6.32
CA HIS A 176 -5.54 -20.62 5.70
C HIS A 176 -5.24 -19.39 6.56
N GLN A 177 -5.57 -19.49 7.86
CA GLN A 177 -5.37 -18.42 8.83
C GLN A 177 -3.89 -18.06 8.96
N MET A 178 -3.01 -19.05 8.95
CA MET A 178 -1.56 -18.85 8.97
C MET A 178 -1.06 -18.10 7.74
N LEU A 179 -1.43 -18.54 6.53
CA LEU A 179 -0.98 -17.90 5.29
C LEU A 179 -1.58 -16.50 5.12
N ASP A 180 -2.82 -16.28 5.55
CA ASP A 180 -3.44 -14.96 5.62
C ASP A 180 -2.69 -14.02 6.57
N ALA A 181 -2.31 -14.52 7.75
CA ALA A 181 -1.55 -13.76 8.74
C ALA A 181 -0.13 -13.43 8.27
N ILE A 182 0.55 -14.39 7.63
CA ILE A 182 1.88 -14.19 7.02
C ILE A 182 1.78 -13.11 5.93
N HIS A 183 0.83 -13.22 5.00
CA HIS A 183 0.63 -12.23 3.93
C HIS A 183 0.37 -10.83 4.51
N SER A 184 -0.54 -10.75 5.48
CA SER A 184 -0.88 -9.50 6.15
C SER A 184 0.32 -8.85 6.87
N ALA A 185 1.29 -9.64 7.34
CA ALA A 185 2.52 -9.15 7.93
C ALA A 185 3.61 -8.84 6.88
N ALA A 186 3.49 -9.36 5.67
CA ALA A 186 4.48 -9.28 4.60
C ALA A 186 4.17 -8.24 3.51
N ILE A 187 2.93 -7.77 3.40
CA ILE A 187 2.47 -6.91 2.29
C ILE A 187 3.32 -5.67 2.02
N GLY A 188 3.85 -5.04 3.08
CA GLY A 188 4.71 -3.86 3.00
C GLY A 188 6.21 -4.15 2.93
N TRP A 189 6.61 -5.42 2.88
CA TRP A 189 8.03 -5.80 2.82
C TRP A 189 8.63 -5.43 1.46
N GLN A 190 9.87 -4.93 1.48
CA GLN A 190 10.67 -4.63 0.30
C GLN A 190 12.14 -4.99 0.58
N GLY A 191 12.90 -5.36 -0.46
CA GLY A 191 14.27 -5.87 -0.32
C GLY A 191 15.23 -4.90 0.41
N ASP A 192 15.00 -3.60 0.25
CA ASP A 192 15.87 -2.55 0.81
C ASP A 192 15.60 -2.19 2.28
N LEU A 193 14.69 -2.91 2.97
CA LEU A 193 14.39 -2.63 4.39
C LEU A 193 15.50 -3.03 5.36
N GLY A 194 16.50 -3.80 4.92
CA GLY A 194 17.59 -4.28 5.77
C GLY A 194 17.07 -4.92 7.08
N ARG A 195 17.53 -4.44 8.24
CA ARG A 195 17.13 -4.96 9.56
C ARG A 195 15.64 -4.85 9.84
N ILE A 196 14.93 -3.90 9.22
CA ILE A 196 13.49 -3.72 9.41
C ILE A 196 12.70 -4.86 8.74
N GLY A 197 13.21 -5.40 7.62
CA GLY A 197 12.58 -6.50 6.89
C GLY A 197 12.85 -7.89 7.47
N GLN A 198 13.94 -8.05 8.24
CA GLN A 198 14.37 -9.33 8.78
C GLN A 198 13.33 -10.08 9.63
N PRO A 199 12.51 -9.43 10.48
CA PRO A 199 11.48 -10.12 11.26
C PRO A 199 10.46 -10.86 10.39
N VAL A 200 10.08 -10.32 9.23
CA VAL A 200 9.14 -10.96 8.31
C VAL A 200 9.77 -12.17 7.63
N THR A 201 11.01 -12.03 7.13
CA THR A 201 11.71 -13.16 6.51
C THR A 201 11.96 -14.27 7.52
N ASN A 202 12.32 -13.93 8.76
CA ASN A 202 12.50 -14.91 9.85
C ASN A 202 11.19 -15.61 10.20
N LEU A 203 10.05 -14.90 10.23
CA LEU A 203 8.74 -15.51 10.45
C LEU A 203 8.46 -16.56 9.37
N ILE A 204 8.67 -16.20 8.10
CA ILE A 204 8.41 -17.08 6.96
C ILE A 204 9.35 -18.29 6.98
N ASP A 205 10.65 -18.08 7.18
CA ASP A 205 11.64 -19.15 7.21
C ASP A 205 11.37 -20.12 8.37
N LYS A 206 11.00 -19.60 9.54
CA LYS A 206 10.56 -20.40 10.69
C LYS A 206 9.29 -21.18 10.36
N ALA A 207 8.26 -20.53 9.81
CA ALA A 207 7.01 -21.19 9.46
C ALA A 207 7.23 -22.33 8.45
N ILE A 208 8.08 -22.13 7.44
CA ILE A 208 8.45 -23.17 6.46
C ILE A 208 9.15 -24.34 7.17
N ALA A 209 10.12 -24.06 8.05
CA ALA A 209 10.85 -25.08 8.79
C ALA A 209 9.94 -25.89 9.72
N ASP A 210 9.07 -25.22 10.48
CA ASP A 210 8.15 -25.84 11.44
C ASP A 210 7.11 -26.70 10.70
N VAL A 211 6.53 -26.18 9.61
CA VAL A 211 5.58 -26.94 8.78
C VAL A 211 6.23 -28.16 8.17
N ARG A 212 7.42 -28.03 7.56
CA ARG A 212 8.11 -29.18 6.97
C ARG A 212 8.49 -30.22 8.03
N GLY A 213 9.00 -29.79 9.18
CA GLY A 213 9.28 -30.68 10.30
C GLY A 213 8.04 -31.46 10.77
N CYS A 214 6.89 -30.79 10.80
CA CYS A 214 5.60 -31.44 11.13
C CYS A 214 5.16 -32.45 10.08
N LEU A 215 5.41 -32.19 8.79
CA LEU A 215 5.12 -33.15 7.72
C LEU A 215 6.02 -34.39 7.80
N ASP A 216 7.30 -34.19 8.11
CA ASP A 216 8.30 -35.27 8.13
C ASP A 216 8.17 -36.18 9.36
N GLN A 217 7.96 -35.58 10.53
CA GLN A 217 8.03 -36.28 11.83
C GLN A 217 6.65 -36.54 12.44
N GLY A 218 5.60 -35.99 11.83
CA GLY A 218 4.28 -35.87 12.45
C GLY A 218 4.26 -34.76 13.51
N GLY A 219 3.08 -34.18 13.72
CA GLY A 219 2.90 -33.11 14.70
C GLY A 219 1.53 -32.45 14.59
N ASP A 220 1.31 -31.46 15.44
CA ASP A 220 0.07 -30.69 15.45
C ASP A 220 0.21 -29.45 14.57
N MET A 221 -0.24 -29.57 13.32
CA MET A 221 -0.27 -28.47 12.34
C MET A 221 -1.11 -27.28 12.81
N ALA A 222 -2.17 -27.52 13.59
CA ALA A 222 -3.02 -26.45 14.09
C ALA A 222 -2.29 -25.64 15.19
N ALA A 223 -1.54 -26.31 16.06
CA ALA A 223 -0.72 -25.65 17.08
C ALA A 223 0.40 -24.80 16.43
N ILE A 224 1.08 -25.33 15.42
CA ILE A 224 2.12 -24.60 14.66
C ILE A 224 1.52 -23.38 13.99
N ALA A 225 0.42 -23.56 13.25
CA ALA A 225 -0.28 -22.46 12.58
C ALA A 225 -0.69 -21.36 13.57
N SER A 226 -1.28 -21.73 14.72
CA SER A 226 -1.67 -20.79 15.77
C SER A 226 -0.48 -20.00 16.34
N GLN A 227 0.67 -20.65 16.54
CA GLN A 227 1.89 -19.99 17.01
C GLN A 227 2.40 -18.95 15.99
N ILE A 228 2.43 -19.30 14.70
CA ILE A 228 2.85 -18.40 13.63
C ILE A 228 1.87 -17.23 13.48
N VAL A 229 0.56 -17.48 13.54
CA VAL A 229 -0.48 -16.42 13.53
C VAL A 229 -0.24 -15.44 14.69
N ALA A 230 -0.03 -15.95 15.91
CA ALA A 230 0.22 -15.10 17.08
C ALA A 230 1.50 -14.26 16.92
N GLU A 231 2.55 -14.81 16.31
CA GLU A 231 3.80 -14.08 16.05
C GLU A 231 3.60 -12.98 14.99
N ALA A 232 2.91 -13.27 13.89
CA ALA A 232 2.54 -12.30 12.86
C ALA A 232 1.69 -11.15 13.42
N GLN A 233 0.68 -11.47 14.26
CA GLN A 233 -0.16 -10.48 14.92
C GLN A 233 0.64 -9.56 15.85
N ARG A 234 1.58 -10.11 16.63
CA ARG A 234 2.46 -9.29 17.49
C ARG A 234 3.32 -8.34 16.68
N MET A 235 3.84 -8.75 15.52
CA MET A 235 4.60 -7.87 14.65
C MET A 235 3.75 -6.73 14.11
N ARG A 236 2.54 -7.02 13.62
CA ARG A 236 1.60 -5.99 13.16
C ARG A 236 1.21 -5.02 14.27
N ALA A 237 0.89 -5.52 15.47
CA ALA A 237 0.55 -4.67 16.61
C ALA A 237 1.71 -3.73 17.03
N ARG A 238 2.97 -4.17 16.87
CA ARG A 238 4.14 -3.29 17.08
C ARG A 238 4.24 -2.21 16.00
N ALA A 239 4.02 -2.58 14.75
CA ALA A 239 4.05 -1.63 13.63
C ALA A 239 2.91 -0.60 13.71
N GLU A 240 1.72 -1.02 14.13
CA GLU A 240 0.57 -0.14 14.36
C GLU A 240 0.87 0.89 15.45
N LYS A 241 1.43 0.47 16.60
CA LYS A 241 1.87 1.41 17.66
C LYS A 241 2.92 2.41 17.16
N LEU A 242 3.86 1.99 16.33
CA LEU A 242 4.83 2.93 15.75
C LEU A 242 4.17 3.88 14.75
N THR A 243 3.18 3.40 14.00
CA THR A 243 2.39 4.24 13.10
C THR A 243 1.63 5.30 13.89
N GLU A 244 0.93 4.94 14.96
CA GLU A 244 0.20 5.89 15.83
C GLU A 244 1.12 6.99 16.35
N ARG A 245 2.33 6.62 16.79
CA ARG A 245 3.35 7.58 17.25
C ARG A 245 3.84 8.48 16.12
N THR A 246 4.01 7.94 14.93
CA THR A 246 4.43 8.70 13.73
C THR A 246 3.35 9.67 13.29
N ILE A 247 2.09 9.24 13.28
CA ILE A 247 0.90 10.07 13.01
C ILE A 247 0.85 11.22 14.01
N ALA A 248 0.95 10.93 15.32
CA ALA A 248 0.91 11.97 16.34
C ALA A 248 2.04 13.01 16.20
N ALA A 249 3.25 12.56 15.85
CA ALA A 249 4.38 13.45 15.61
C ALA A 249 4.15 14.34 14.38
N GLU A 250 3.66 13.77 13.27
CA GLU A 250 3.37 14.52 12.05
C GLU A 250 2.21 15.49 12.20
N HIS A 251 1.13 15.09 12.85
CA HIS A 251 0.02 15.98 13.20
C HIS A 251 0.50 17.17 14.05
N GLY A 252 1.37 16.92 15.04
CA GLY A 252 2.02 17.98 15.82
C GLY A 252 2.85 18.94 14.96
N ARG A 253 3.64 18.40 14.02
CA ARG A 253 4.44 19.19 13.06
C ARG A 253 3.55 20.06 12.18
N LEU A 254 2.48 19.49 11.60
CA LEU A 254 1.54 20.20 10.73
C LEU A 254 0.81 21.32 11.48
N ARG A 255 0.32 21.05 12.69
CA ARG A 255 -0.33 22.08 13.52
C ARG A 255 0.63 23.22 13.90
N ALA A 256 1.90 22.92 14.20
CA ALA A 256 2.90 23.94 14.46
C ALA A 256 3.21 24.79 13.22
N ALA A 257 3.30 24.18 12.03
CA ALA A 257 3.48 24.90 10.78
C ALA A 257 2.27 25.81 10.45
N MET A 258 1.05 25.33 10.69
CA MET A 258 -0.17 26.11 10.50
C MET A 258 -0.25 27.27 11.49
N ALA A 259 0.14 27.06 12.75
CA ALA A 259 0.19 28.11 13.77
C ALA A 259 1.12 29.26 13.36
N LYS A 260 2.31 28.95 12.80
CA LYS A 260 3.24 29.95 12.27
C LYS A 260 2.61 30.78 11.16
N THR A 261 2.00 30.11 10.19
CA THR A 261 1.37 30.77 9.03
C THR A 261 0.23 31.69 9.46
N ILE A 262 -0.70 31.18 10.26
CA ILE A 262 -1.86 31.95 10.74
C ILE A 262 -1.44 33.15 11.61
N ALA A 263 -0.45 32.96 12.49
CA ALA A 263 0.10 34.04 13.31
C ALA A 263 0.79 35.12 12.46
N ALA A 264 1.56 34.72 11.45
CA ALA A 264 2.22 35.65 10.55
C ALA A 264 1.21 36.44 9.72
N ASP A 265 0.18 35.77 9.16
CA ASP A 265 -0.87 36.40 8.35
C ASP A 265 -1.68 37.42 9.16
N LEU A 266 -2.02 37.11 10.42
CA LEU A 266 -2.69 38.05 11.32
C LEU A 266 -1.83 39.30 11.53
N ILE A 267 -0.56 39.12 11.91
CA ILE A 267 0.33 40.24 12.22
C ILE A 267 0.59 41.07 10.97
N ASN A 268 0.96 40.44 9.86
CA ASN A 268 1.22 41.09 8.58
C ASN A 268 -0.01 41.86 8.08
N GLY A 269 -1.22 41.31 8.27
CA GLY A 269 -2.47 41.99 7.96
C GLY A 269 -2.70 43.28 8.75
N GLN A 270 -2.18 43.37 9.99
CA GLN A 270 -2.22 44.60 10.78
C GLN A 270 -1.07 45.55 10.45
N LEU A 271 0.14 45.03 10.16
CA LEU A 271 1.30 45.83 9.72
C LEU A 271 1.07 46.52 8.37
N LEU A 272 0.23 45.96 7.50
CA LEU A 272 -0.22 46.60 6.26
C LEU A 272 -1.10 47.84 6.49
N LYS A 273 -1.82 47.89 7.61
CA LYS A 273 -2.78 48.97 7.93
C LYS A 273 -2.14 50.14 8.66
N TYR A 274 -1.08 49.89 9.44
CA TYR A 274 -0.52 50.88 10.36
C TYR A 274 1.01 50.99 10.22
N THR A 275 1.53 52.22 10.25
CA THR A 275 2.98 52.47 10.44
C THR A 275 3.30 52.56 11.92
N ALA A 276 4.46 52.04 12.33
CA ALA A 276 4.86 51.96 13.73
C ALA A 276 6.36 52.28 13.94
N PRO A 277 6.78 52.58 15.18
CA PRO A 277 8.17 52.86 15.52
C PRO A 277 9.04 51.62 15.30
N SER A 278 10.22 51.81 14.71
CA SER A 278 11.16 50.71 14.41
C SER A 278 11.54 49.88 15.65
N GLU A 279 11.46 50.48 16.84
CA GLU A 279 11.71 49.86 18.13
C GLU A 279 10.75 48.69 18.43
N LEU A 280 9.54 48.68 17.87
CA LEU A 280 8.58 47.59 18.04
C LEU A 280 8.88 46.38 17.15
N ASN A 281 9.78 46.50 16.17
CA ASN A 281 10.04 45.43 15.22
C ASN A 281 10.53 44.14 15.90
N ALA A 282 11.41 44.27 16.90
CA ALA A 282 11.93 43.13 17.66
C ALA A 282 10.83 42.47 18.52
N PHE A 283 9.98 43.27 19.16
CA PHE A 283 8.86 42.79 19.96
C PHE A 283 7.82 42.04 19.11
N ILE A 284 7.40 42.64 17.98
CA ILE A 284 6.39 42.08 17.09
C ILE A 284 6.85 40.76 16.46
N ARG A 285 8.10 40.71 15.97
CA ARG A 285 8.65 39.51 15.31
C ARG A 285 9.13 38.43 16.29
N GLY A 286 9.27 38.76 17.58
CA GLY A 286 9.70 37.83 18.62
C GLY A 286 8.55 37.48 19.56
N PRO A 287 8.54 38.00 20.81
CA PRO A 287 7.58 37.57 21.84
C PRO A 287 6.11 37.65 21.43
N TRP A 288 5.71 38.67 20.65
CA TRP A 288 4.33 38.82 20.21
C TRP A 288 3.94 37.75 19.19
N TYR A 289 4.78 37.51 18.18
CA TYR A 289 4.57 36.45 17.18
C TYR A 289 4.55 35.05 17.82
N ASP A 290 5.44 34.77 18.77
CA ASP A 290 5.45 33.49 19.49
C ASP A 290 4.20 33.32 20.36
N SER A 291 3.73 34.40 20.97
CA SER A 291 2.49 34.41 21.74
C SER A 291 1.25 34.20 20.86
N ALA A 292 1.26 34.74 19.64
CA ALA A 292 0.21 34.48 18.65
C ALA A 292 0.16 32.98 18.30
N GLN A 293 1.30 32.36 17.99
CA GLN A 293 1.38 30.92 17.71
C GLN A 293 0.83 30.09 18.88
N LEU A 294 1.21 30.41 20.12
CA LEU A 294 0.73 29.71 21.31
C LEU A 294 -0.77 29.91 21.57
N THR A 295 -1.29 31.11 21.31
CA THR A 295 -2.72 31.41 21.44
C THR A 295 -3.52 30.57 20.45
N TYR A 296 -3.07 30.50 19.20
CA TYR A 296 -3.68 29.64 18.19
C TYR A 296 -3.61 28.15 18.59
N LEU A 297 -2.44 27.65 19.02
CA LEU A 297 -2.28 26.25 19.40
C LEU A 297 -3.16 25.85 20.60
N LYS A 298 -3.35 26.74 21.57
CA LYS A 298 -4.15 26.49 22.78
C LYS A 298 -5.65 26.65 22.55
N PHE A 299 -6.07 27.65 21.78
CA PHE A 299 -7.49 28.06 21.71
C PHE A 299 -8.10 27.95 20.31
N GLY A 300 -7.31 27.96 19.24
CA GLY A 300 -7.77 28.00 17.85
C GLY A 300 -8.12 29.40 17.36
N ASP A 301 -8.24 29.57 16.04
CA ASP A 301 -8.53 30.82 15.34
C ASP A 301 -9.99 31.30 15.50
N GLN A 302 -10.93 30.41 15.79
CA GLN A 302 -12.33 30.78 16.04
C GLN A 302 -12.61 31.21 17.49
N SER A 303 -11.60 31.17 18.36
CA SER A 303 -11.76 31.44 19.78
C SER A 303 -11.94 32.93 20.10
N GLN A 304 -12.51 33.22 21.28
CA GLN A 304 -12.54 34.61 21.78
C GLN A 304 -11.14 35.12 22.07
N GLN A 305 -10.26 34.25 22.58
CA GLN A 305 -8.85 34.56 22.87
C GLN A 305 -8.10 34.99 21.61
N TRP A 306 -8.35 34.33 20.48
CA TRP A 306 -7.77 34.73 19.20
C TRP A 306 -8.30 36.07 18.71
N ARG A 307 -9.62 36.30 18.79
CA ARG A 307 -10.23 37.60 18.44
C ARG A 307 -9.72 38.74 19.32
N ASP A 308 -9.54 38.49 20.62
CA ASP A 308 -8.94 39.43 21.56
C ASP A 308 -7.48 39.73 21.18
N PHE A 309 -6.72 38.71 20.77
CA PHE A 309 -5.33 38.86 20.33
C PHE A 309 -5.24 39.70 19.04
N GLU A 310 -6.09 39.43 18.06
CA GLU A 310 -6.18 40.22 16.82
C GLU A 310 -6.53 41.68 17.11
N ALA A 311 -7.57 41.92 17.92
CA ALA A 311 -8.00 43.26 18.30
C ALA A 311 -6.90 44.02 19.05
N THR A 312 -6.23 43.35 20.00
CA THR A 312 -5.13 43.94 20.77
C THR A 312 -3.93 44.26 19.88
N THR A 313 -3.61 43.41 18.90
CA THR A 313 -2.54 43.67 17.92
C THR A 313 -2.85 44.95 17.13
N GLY A 314 -4.08 45.10 16.64
CA GLY A 314 -4.51 46.31 15.94
C GLY A 314 -4.47 47.55 16.83
N GLN A 315 -4.95 47.44 18.07
CA GLN A 315 -4.94 48.55 19.04
C GLN A 315 -3.52 48.96 19.45
N LEU A 316 -2.60 48.01 19.61
CA LEU A 316 -1.19 48.27 19.90
C LEU A 316 -0.54 49.10 18.78
N LEU A 317 -0.77 48.73 17.52
CA LEU A 317 -0.23 49.47 16.38
C LEU A 317 -0.92 50.84 16.21
N LEU A 318 -2.24 50.89 16.40
CA LEU A 318 -3.02 52.13 16.34
C LEU A 318 -2.57 53.14 17.40
N ALA A 319 -2.26 52.68 18.62
CA ALA A 319 -1.80 53.54 19.71
C ALA A 319 -0.48 54.27 19.39
N MET A 320 0.31 53.77 18.44
CA MET A 320 1.56 54.38 18.00
C MET A 320 1.39 55.34 16.82
N HIS A 321 0.24 55.35 16.16
CA HIS A 321 0.00 56.13 14.95
C HIS A 321 -0.42 57.58 15.26
N PRO A 322 0.24 58.63 14.73
CA PRO A 322 -0.16 60.01 14.91
C PRO A 322 -1.37 60.31 14.03
N LEU A 323 -2.54 60.41 14.66
CA LEU A 323 -3.77 60.88 14.01
C LEU A 323 -3.65 62.40 13.73
N ALA A 324 -3.60 62.78 12.46
CA ALA A 324 -3.60 64.19 12.04
C ALA A 324 -5.02 64.67 11.62
N PRO A 325 -5.42 65.93 11.93
CA PRO A 325 -5.32 66.56 13.24
C PRO A 325 -6.38 65.97 14.19
N ALA A 326 -5.98 65.73 15.43
CA ALA A 326 -6.82 65.17 16.47
C ALA A 326 -7.94 66.13 16.88
N GLY A 327 -9.19 65.78 16.57
CA GLY A 327 -10.30 66.17 17.44
C GLY A 327 -10.12 65.56 18.83
N ASP A 328 -10.82 66.09 19.83
CA ASP A 328 -10.76 65.59 21.22
C ASP A 328 -10.95 64.06 21.30
N ASP A 329 -11.80 63.49 20.45
CA ASP A 329 -12.07 62.05 20.33
C ASP A 329 -10.81 61.20 20.07
N ALA A 330 -9.90 61.66 19.20
CA ALA A 330 -8.67 60.94 18.86
C ALA A 330 -7.61 60.99 19.98
N ARG A 331 -7.71 61.99 20.86
CA ARG A 331 -6.89 62.11 22.06
C ARG A 331 -7.46 61.25 23.19
N GLU A 332 -8.78 61.24 23.33
CA GLU A 332 -9.50 60.43 24.31
C GLU A 332 -9.32 58.93 24.06
N GLU A 333 -9.44 58.48 22.80
CA GLU A 333 -9.23 57.06 22.45
C GLU A 333 -7.78 56.62 22.70
N ARG A 334 -6.78 57.48 22.44
CA ARG A 334 -5.38 57.19 22.78
C ARG A 334 -5.16 57.05 24.30
N LEU A 335 -5.73 57.95 25.09
CA LEU A 335 -5.67 57.88 26.56
C LEU A 335 -6.35 56.62 27.10
N ARG A 336 -7.46 56.20 26.47
CA ARG A 336 -8.15 54.96 26.79
C ARG A 336 -7.29 53.74 26.48
N LEU A 337 -6.71 53.67 25.27
CA LEU A 337 -5.82 52.57 24.86
C LEU A 337 -4.58 52.48 25.76
N ALA A 338 -3.97 53.61 26.14
CA ALA A 338 -2.83 53.63 27.06
C ALA A 338 -3.14 53.07 28.46
N ARG A 339 -4.40 53.10 28.90
CA ARG A 339 -4.84 52.51 30.18
C ARG A 339 -5.12 51.02 30.09
N ILE A 340 -5.68 50.55 28.97
CA ILE A 340 -6.18 49.17 28.82
C ILE A 340 -5.09 48.24 28.29
N LEU A 341 -4.31 48.68 27.31
CA LEU A 341 -3.34 47.84 26.61
C LEU A 341 -2.28 47.19 27.51
N PRO A 342 -1.69 47.83 28.53
CA PRO A 342 -0.67 47.17 29.35
C PRO A 342 -1.15 45.92 30.08
N ALA A 343 -2.43 45.87 30.48
CA ALA A 343 -3.02 44.69 31.11
C ALA A 343 -3.32 43.59 30.08
N GLU A 344 -3.87 43.97 28.92
CA GLU A 344 -4.17 43.04 27.83
C GLU A 344 -2.90 42.43 27.22
N LEU A 345 -1.84 43.22 27.02
CA LEU A 345 -0.56 42.74 26.53
C LEU A 345 0.07 41.74 27.50
N ARG A 346 0.08 42.03 28.81
CA ARG A 346 0.53 41.06 29.82
C ARG A 346 -0.27 39.76 29.78
N ARG A 347 -1.60 39.84 29.59
CA ARG A 347 -2.48 38.67 29.49
C ARG A 347 -2.19 37.81 28.25
N LEU A 348 -1.84 38.45 27.12
CA LEU A 348 -1.69 37.80 25.83
C LEU A 348 -0.25 37.40 25.50
N LEU A 349 0.76 37.87 26.24
CA LEU A 349 2.18 37.52 26.09
C LEU A 349 2.51 36.12 26.65
N LEU A 350 1.85 35.09 26.10
CA LEU A 350 1.98 33.71 26.54
C LEU A 350 3.39 33.11 26.37
N SER A 351 4.22 33.63 25.45
CA SER A 351 5.56 33.10 25.20
C SER A 351 6.55 33.43 26.31
N ILE A 352 6.41 34.61 26.92
CA ILE A 352 7.32 35.14 27.97
C ILE A 352 6.63 35.26 29.33
N GLN A 353 5.44 34.68 29.50
CA GLN A 353 4.64 34.77 30.73
C GLN A 353 5.32 34.19 31.99
N HIS A 354 6.37 33.39 31.82
CA HIS A 354 7.15 32.79 32.91
C HIS A 354 8.58 33.38 33.01
N GLU A 355 8.91 34.37 32.18
CA GLU A 355 10.18 35.08 32.19
C GLU A 355 9.96 36.50 32.71
N ASP A 356 9.82 36.63 34.03
CA ASP A 356 9.41 37.88 34.70
C ASP A 356 10.29 39.09 34.28
N ASP A 357 11.61 38.90 34.22
CA ASP A 357 12.57 39.95 33.83
C ASP A 357 12.37 40.42 32.38
N LEU A 358 12.16 39.47 31.45
CA LEU A 358 11.96 39.78 30.04
C LEU A 358 10.60 40.42 29.81
N LEU A 359 9.55 39.89 30.43
CA LEU A 359 8.20 40.46 30.38
C LEU A 359 8.19 41.90 30.92
N GLN A 360 8.85 42.14 32.05
CA GLN A 360 8.94 43.49 32.62
C GLN A 360 9.70 44.45 31.70
N ARG A 361 10.79 43.99 31.06
CA ARG A 361 11.57 44.78 30.10
C ARG A 361 10.76 45.15 28.86
N GLU A 362 10.11 44.19 28.21
CA GLU A 362 9.30 44.44 27.01
C GLU A 362 8.11 45.35 27.33
N MET A 363 7.47 45.13 28.48
CA MET A 363 6.35 45.99 28.91
C MET A 363 6.78 47.42 29.22
N ALA A 364 7.91 47.60 29.90
CA ALA A 364 8.46 48.93 30.18
C ALA A 364 8.86 49.66 28.90
N ALA A 365 9.44 48.96 27.91
CA ALA A 365 9.78 49.54 26.61
C ALA A 365 8.53 50.03 25.87
N TYR A 366 7.45 49.24 25.89
CA TYR A 366 6.17 49.63 25.29
C TYR A 366 5.50 50.81 26.02
N GLU A 367 5.44 50.77 27.36
CA GLU A 367 4.89 51.86 28.18
C GLU A 367 5.66 53.18 27.96
N TYR A 368 6.99 53.11 27.79
CA TYR A 368 7.81 54.26 27.44
C TYR A 368 7.46 54.84 26.06
N LEU A 369 7.22 54.01 25.05
CA LEU A 369 6.77 54.46 23.73
C LEU A 369 5.40 55.13 23.79
N LEU A 370 4.44 54.55 24.52
CA LEU A 370 3.12 55.16 24.76
C LEU A 370 3.25 56.54 25.41
N GLN A 371 4.13 56.68 26.42
CA GLN A 371 4.35 57.95 27.10
C GLN A 371 4.95 59.01 26.15
N ARG A 372 5.86 58.64 25.26
CA ARG A 372 6.42 59.54 24.23
C ARG A 372 5.36 60.02 23.26
N VAL A 373 4.50 59.12 22.79
CA VAL A 373 3.38 59.46 21.90
C VAL A 373 2.38 60.38 22.61
N ALA A 374 2.09 60.15 23.89
CA ALA A 374 1.19 61.00 24.69
C ALA A 374 1.75 62.42 24.96
N GLN A 375 3.08 62.60 24.90
CA GLN A 375 3.75 63.89 25.07
C GLN A 375 3.91 64.67 23.75
N ASP A 376 3.23 64.25 22.67
CA ASP A 376 3.36 64.80 21.32
C ASP A 376 4.82 64.85 20.81
N ARG A 377 5.66 63.90 21.25
CA ARG A 377 7.00 63.63 20.70
C ARG A 377 7.01 62.30 19.96
N PRO A 378 6.27 62.18 18.84
CA PRO A 378 6.13 60.90 18.16
C PRO A 378 7.50 60.40 17.70
N PRO A 379 7.86 59.12 17.97
CA PRO A 379 9.00 58.49 17.32
C PRO A 379 8.86 58.50 15.79
N GLU A 380 9.97 58.39 15.07
CA GLU A 380 9.94 58.22 13.62
C GLU A 380 9.21 56.91 13.28
N LEU A 381 8.15 57.04 12.48
CA LEU A 381 7.37 55.89 12.05
C LEU A 381 7.93 55.32 10.77
N SER A 382 7.90 53.99 10.69
CA SER A 382 8.31 53.23 9.52
C SER A 382 7.32 52.10 9.26
N HIS A 383 7.41 51.51 8.07
CA HIS A 383 6.78 50.20 7.83
C HIS A 383 7.67 49.15 8.50
N LEU A 384 7.11 48.44 9.49
CA LEU A 384 7.84 47.35 10.14
C LEU A 384 8.08 46.20 9.16
N LEU A 385 9.11 45.41 9.44
CA LEU A 385 9.40 44.22 8.63
C LEU A 385 8.30 43.19 8.85
N THR A 386 7.85 42.57 7.76
CA THR A 386 6.87 41.48 7.82
C THR A 386 7.46 40.28 8.55
N VAL A 387 6.57 39.51 9.16
CA VAL A 387 6.86 38.16 9.65
C VAL A 387 6.85 37.22 8.45
N ASP A 388 7.77 36.26 8.41
CA ASP A 388 7.80 35.23 7.36
C ASP A 388 6.57 34.32 7.51
N SER A 389 5.59 34.48 6.63
CA SER A 389 4.47 33.55 6.55
C SER A 389 4.95 32.31 5.79
N GLY A 390 4.80 31.14 6.41
CA GLY A 390 5.05 29.88 5.73
C GLY A 390 4.18 29.75 4.47
N GLN A 391 4.41 28.71 3.67
CA GLN A 391 3.52 28.43 2.55
C GLN A 391 2.09 28.22 3.07
N PRO A 392 1.08 28.90 2.48
CA PRO A 392 -0.31 28.72 2.87
C PRO A 392 -0.69 27.25 2.74
N ALA A 393 -1.46 26.75 3.71
CA ALA A 393 -1.97 25.38 3.67
C ALA A 393 -2.69 25.14 2.33
N ALA A 394 -2.22 24.16 1.57
CA ALA A 394 -2.87 23.78 0.32
C ALA A 394 -4.33 23.40 0.61
N ALA A 395 -5.25 23.82 -0.27
CA ALA A 395 -6.66 23.45 -0.14
C ALA A 395 -6.78 21.93 -0.04
N ILE A 396 -7.56 21.42 0.93
CA ILE A 396 -7.78 19.99 1.12
C ILE A 396 -8.37 19.45 -0.19
N PRO A 397 -7.62 18.66 -0.98
CA PRO A 397 -8.12 18.19 -2.25
C PRO A 397 -9.25 17.19 -2.00
N LYS A 398 -10.24 17.17 -2.89
CA LYS A 398 -11.27 16.12 -2.87
C LYS A 398 -10.57 14.77 -3.01
N MET A 399 -10.93 13.84 -2.14
CA MET A 399 -10.41 12.47 -2.19
C MET A 399 -10.81 11.83 -3.52
N THR A 400 -9.83 11.29 -4.25
CA THR A 400 -10.10 10.48 -5.43
C THR A 400 -10.80 9.19 -4.99
N ALA A 401 -11.77 8.70 -5.77
CA ALA A 401 -12.42 7.43 -5.51
C ALA A 401 -11.35 6.31 -5.40
N GLY A 402 -11.41 5.49 -4.35
CA GLY A 402 -10.47 4.39 -4.11
C GLY A 402 -9.24 4.72 -3.26
N VAL A 403 -9.05 6.00 -2.85
CA VAL A 403 -8.00 6.35 -1.88
C VAL A 403 -8.52 6.23 -0.45
N ALA A 404 -7.88 5.39 0.38
CA ALA A 404 -8.31 5.16 1.75
C ALA A 404 -7.13 5.20 2.74
N VAL A 405 -7.36 5.81 3.91
CA VAL A 405 -6.40 5.75 5.03
C VAL A 405 -6.33 4.30 5.55
N GLY A 406 -5.11 3.84 5.81
CA GLY A 406 -4.80 2.46 6.20
C GLY A 406 -4.49 1.53 5.02
N GLN A 407 -4.77 1.95 3.78
CA GLN A 407 -4.56 1.14 2.58
C GLN A 407 -3.08 1.10 2.18
N TRP A 408 -2.64 -0.06 1.70
CA TRP A 408 -1.32 -0.26 1.13
C TRP A 408 -1.32 0.09 -0.36
N TYR A 409 -0.25 0.73 -0.80
CA TYR A 409 0.01 1.10 -2.18
C TYR A 409 1.40 0.66 -2.60
N GLU A 410 1.52 0.23 -3.83
CA GLU A 410 2.77 0.18 -4.57
C GLU A 410 2.93 1.53 -5.26
N VAL A 411 3.94 2.30 -4.87
CA VAL A 411 4.19 3.66 -5.33
C VAL A 411 5.49 3.68 -6.12
N CYS A 412 5.37 3.95 -7.42
CA CYS A 412 6.46 4.12 -8.35
C CYS A 412 7.00 5.56 -8.27
N SER A 413 8.32 5.63 -8.14
CA SER A 413 9.15 6.82 -8.32
C SER A 413 10.06 6.63 -9.53
N ASP A 414 10.74 7.69 -9.97
CA ASP A 414 11.56 7.68 -11.19
C ASP A 414 12.62 6.56 -11.24
N THR A 415 13.04 6.03 -10.09
CA THR A 415 14.09 5.01 -9.96
C THR A 415 13.68 3.77 -9.16
N ASP A 416 12.64 3.85 -8.33
CA ASP A 416 12.37 2.87 -7.28
C ASP A 416 10.87 2.65 -7.10
N VAL A 417 10.51 1.43 -6.67
CA VAL A 417 9.15 1.04 -6.33
C VAL A 417 9.08 0.83 -4.82
N PHE A 418 8.13 1.50 -4.17
CA PHE A 418 7.97 1.45 -2.72
C PHE A 418 6.61 0.88 -2.34
N ARG A 419 6.60 0.00 -1.33
CA ARG A 419 5.36 -0.50 -0.73
C ARG A 419 5.05 0.28 0.53
N LEU A 420 4.09 1.19 0.42
CA LEU A 420 3.80 2.18 1.46
C LEU A 420 2.34 2.14 1.88
N ARG A 421 2.09 2.40 3.17
CA ARG A 421 0.75 2.54 3.72
C ARG A 421 0.40 4.00 3.90
N LEU A 422 -0.75 4.43 3.36
CA LEU A 422 -1.27 5.77 3.60
C LEU A 422 -1.80 5.85 5.03
N ALA A 423 -1.01 6.41 5.95
CA ALA A 423 -1.28 6.39 7.38
C ALA A 423 -2.17 7.54 7.86
N MET A 424 -2.11 8.70 7.21
CA MET A 424 -2.87 9.89 7.59
C MET A 424 -3.03 10.82 6.39
N ILE A 425 -4.16 11.54 6.35
CA ILE A 425 -4.37 12.68 5.46
C ILE A 425 -4.74 13.87 6.35
N GLU A 426 -3.96 14.94 6.29
CA GLU A 426 -4.21 16.15 7.08
C GLU A 426 -3.73 17.40 6.34
N SER A 427 -4.53 18.47 6.36
CA SER A 427 -4.16 19.75 5.75
C SER A 427 -3.68 19.67 4.29
N GLY A 428 -4.24 18.73 3.53
CA GLY A 428 -3.84 18.49 2.14
C GLY A 428 -2.53 17.72 1.95
N GLU A 429 -1.87 17.26 3.01
CA GLU A 429 -0.72 16.35 2.96
C GLU A 429 -1.12 14.91 3.30
N GLY A 430 -0.55 13.95 2.58
CA GLY A 430 -0.63 12.51 2.86
C GLY A 430 0.66 12.01 3.50
N LEU A 431 0.54 11.33 4.64
CA LEU A 431 1.64 10.64 5.31
C LEU A 431 1.67 9.18 4.88
N LEU A 432 2.79 8.75 4.30
CA LEU A 432 3.04 7.37 3.91
C LEU A 432 4.09 6.74 4.83
N CYS A 433 3.73 5.59 5.41
CA CYS A 433 4.60 4.81 6.29
C CYS A 433 5.08 3.52 5.60
N ASN A 434 6.27 3.06 5.98
CA ASN A 434 6.79 1.76 5.57
C ASN A 434 6.20 0.61 6.42
N LEU A 435 6.70 -0.62 6.19
CA LEU A 435 6.30 -1.83 6.93
C LEU A 435 6.33 -1.70 8.46
N SER A 436 7.33 -1.02 9.03
CA SER A 436 7.44 -0.90 10.49
C SER A 436 6.50 0.16 11.07
N GLY A 437 5.84 0.97 10.24
CA GLY A 437 5.03 2.10 10.66
C GLY A 437 5.81 3.40 10.80
N ALA A 438 7.10 3.42 10.43
CA ALA A 438 7.89 4.65 10.40
C ALA A 438 7.56 5.48 9.15
N LYS A 439 7.68 6.81 9.27
CA LYS A 439 7.52 7.74 8.14
C LYS A 439 8.52 7.39 7.03
N ALA A 440 7.99 7.11 5.85
CA ALA A 440 8.79 6.94 4.64
C ALA A 440 8.72 8.20 3.78
N LEU A 441 7.51 8.73 3.58
CA LEU A 441 7.27 9.84 2.66
C LEU A 441 6.11 10.71 3.16
N SER A 442 6.19 12.00 2.86
CA SER A 442 5.10 12.98 3.06
C SER A 442 5.00 13.77 1.78
N MET A 443 3.81 13.90 1.23
CA MET A 443 3.59 14.66 0.01
C MET A 443 2.21 15.30 -0.03
N PRO A 444 2.02 16.37 -0.82
CA PRO A 444 0.70 16.89 -1.10
C PRO A 444 -0.21 15.79 -1.67
N MET A 445 -1.44 15.74 -1.18
CA MET A 445 -2.46 14.80 -1.67
C MET A 445 -2.80 15.02 -3.14
N ALA A 446 -2.59 16.23 -3.68
CA ALA A 446 -2.72 16.48 -5.12
C ALA A 446 -1.73 15.64 -5.92
N ASP A 447 -0.48 15.56 -5.48
CA ASP A 447 0.58 14.78 -6.13
C ASP A 447 0.32 13.28 -5.96
N PHE A 448 -0.10 12.86 -4.76
CA PHE A 448 -0.48 11.47 -4.52
C PHE A 448 -1.68 11.04 -5.38
N ASN A 449 -2.72 11.86 -5.47
CA ASN A 449 -3.87 11.60 -6.35
C ASN A 449 -3.47 11.57 -7.82
N ALA A 450 -2.55 12.44 -8.25
CA ALA A 450 -2.02 12.41 -9.62
C ALA A 450 -1.30 11.08 -9.90
N LYS A 451 -0.50 10.58 -8.95
CA LYS A 451 0.14 9.26 -9.05
C LYS A 451 -0.87 8.11 -9.11
N VAL A 452 -1.94 8.18 -8.31
CA VAL A 452 -3.02 7.17 -8.39
C VAL A 452 -3.73 7.24 -9.75
N GLY A 453 -3.99 8.45 -10.26
CA GLY A 453 -4.63 8.66 -11.55
C GLY A 453 -3.77 8.29 -12.77
N SER A 454 -2.44 8.40 -12.67
CA SER A 454 -1.50 7.99 -13.72
C SER A 454 -1.18 6.49 -13.71
N GLY A 455 -1.51 5.79 -12.63
CA GLY A 455 -1.14 4.38 -12.41
C GLY A 455 0.23 4.20 -11.73
N ASP A 456 0.93 5.29 -11.39
CA ASP A 456 2.19 5.26 -10.64
C ASP A 456 1.99 4.93 -9.15
N ALA A 457 0.75 4.96 -8.64
CA ALA A 457 0.41 4.47 -7.31
C ALA A 457 -0.78 3.52 -7.39
N GLN A 458 -0.55 2.24 -7.14
CA GLN A 458 -1.58 1.21 -7.26
C GLN A 458 -1.94 0.60 -5.90
N PRO A 459 -3.23 0.45 -5.57
CA PRO A 459 -3.65 -0.14 -4.31
C PRO A 459 -3.34 -1.65 -4.27
N LEU A 460 -2.68 -2.09 -3.20
CA LEU A 460 -2.41 -3.50 -2.95
C LEU A 460 -3.56 -4.13 -2.16
N ALA A 461 -4.15 -5.20 -2.69
CA ALA A 461 -5.24 -5.89 -2.01
C ALA A 461 -4.79 -6.44 -0.65
N THR A 462 -5.63 -6.24 0.37
CA THR A 462 -5.42 -6.70 1.75
C THR A 462 -6.57 -7.60 2.19
N GLY A 463 -6.40 -8.24 3.35
CA GLY A 463 -7.47 -8.96 4.04
C GLY A 463 -7.70 -10.36 3.51
N ALA A 464 -7.53 -11.36 4.40
CA ALA A 464 -7.75 -12.78 4.11
C ALA A 464 -7.24 -13.24 2.73
N ALA A 465 -6.02 -12.84 2.36
CA ALA A 465 -5.49 -12.94 1.00
C ALA A 465 -5.48 -14.37 0.44
N PHE A 466 -4.94 -15.32 1.20
CA PHE A 466 -4.92 -16.73 0.81
C PHE A 466 -6.33 -17.30 0.78
N SER A 467 -7.14 -17.06 1.80
CA SER A 467 -8.53 -17.55 1.85
C SER A 467 -9.38 -17.05 0.68
N ARG A 468 -9.23 -15.80 0.29
CA ARG A 468 -9.93 -15.24 -0.88
C ARG A 468 -9.44 -15.85 -2.18
N ALA A 469 -8.14 -16.13 -2.30
CA ALA A 469 -7.60 -16.87 -3.44
C ALA A 469 -8.12 -18.32 -3.50
N VAL A 470 -8.26 -19.00 -2.35
CA VAL A 470 -8.89 -20.33 -2.27
C VAL A 470 -10.32 -20.31 -2.80
N ALA A 471 -11.10 -19.30 -2.41
CA ALA A 471 -12.47 -19.11 -2.90
C ALA A 471 -12.53 -18.78 -4.40
N ALA A 472 -11.70 -17.85 -4.86
CA ALA A 472 -11.63 -17.43 -6.25
C ALA A 472 -11.25 -18.59 -7.19
N ALA A 473 -10.28 -19.40 -6.80
CA ALA A 473 -9.86 -20.59 -7.56
C ALA A 473 -10.98 -21.63 -7.71
N ALA A 474 -11.98 -21.63 -6.82
CA ALA A 474 -13.17 -22.48 -6.90
C ALA A 474 -14.35 -21.81 -7.66
N GLY A 475 -14.13 -20.63 -8.25
CA GLY A 475 -15.14 -19.86 -8.98
C GLY A 475 -15.94 -18.88 -8.12
N ILE A 476 -15.51 -18.61 -6.88
CA ILE A 476 -16.14 -17.65 -5.96
C ILE A 476 -15.22 -16.44 -5.79
N ASP A 477 -15.18 -15.59 -6.82
CA ASP A 477 -14.31 -14.40 -6.92
C ASP A 477 -14.98 -13.10 -6.45
N SER A 478 -16.28 -13.15 -6.17
CA SER A 478 -17.14 -12.01 -5.86
C SER A 478 -18.23 -12.36 -4.84
N ASP A 479 -18.71 -11.37 -4.10
CA ASP A 479 -19.85 -11.53 -3.19
C ASP A 479 -21.09 -12.04 -3.95
N ALA A 480 -21.29 -11.57 -5.18
CA ALA A 480 -22.36 -12.04 -6.05
C ALA A 480 -22.23 -13.52 -6.43
N ALA A 481 -21.01 -14.01 -6.70
CA ALA A 481 -20.78 -15.43 -6.97
C ALA A 481 -21.05 -16.29 -5.71
N LEU A 482 -20.69 -15.79 -4.52
CA LEU A 482 -21.00 -16.45 -3.25
C LEU A 482 -22.51 -16.50 -3.01
N ASP A 483 -23.22 -15.38 -3.22
CA ASP A 483 -24.66 -15.31 -3.00
C ASP A 483 -25.42 -16.24 -3.97
N ARG A 484 -24.96 -16.40 -5.23
CA ARG A 484 -25.49 -17.39 -6.17
C ARG A 484 -25.27 -18.84 -5.72
N LEU A 485 -24.14 -19.13 -5.09
CA LEU A 485 -23.87 -20.45 -4.51
C LEU A 485 -24.80 -20.74 -3.32
N LEU A 486 -25.06 -19.74 -2.49
CA LEU A 486 -25.94 -19.85 -1.32
C LEU A 486 -27.42 -19.94 -1.71
N ASN A 487 -27.83 -19.21 -2.74
CA ASN A 487 -29.22 -19.11 -3.18
C ASN A 487 -29.34 -19.43 -4.68
N PRO A 488 -29.31 -20.71 -5.08
CA PRO A 488 -29.38 -21.10 -6.49
C PRO A 488 -30.72 -20.77 -7.16
N ASP A 489 -31.80 -20.62 -6.39
CA ASP A 489 -33.16 -20.33 -6.86
C ASP A 489 -33.54 -18.84 -6.82
N ALA A 490 -32.64 -17.96 -6.36
CA ALA A 490 -32.90 -16.53 -6.36
C ALA A 490 -32.88 -16.00 -7.81
N ALA A 491 -34.04 -15.54 -8.30
CA ALA A 491 -34.13 -14.80 -9.56
C ALA A 491 -33.14 -13.62 -9.54
N PRO A 492 -32.46 -13.32 -10.66
CA PRO A 492 -31.48 -12.24 -10.69
C PRO A 492 -32.15 -10.92 -10.30
N THR A 493 -31.76 -10.36 -9.17
CA THR A 493 -32.16 -9.01 -8.75
C THR A 493 -31.55 -8.01 -9.73
N PRO A 494 -32.33 -7.15 -10.39
CA PRO A 494 -31.81 -6.11 -11.26
C PRO A 494 -31.32 -4.93 -10.41
N SER A 495 -30.22 -5.13 -9.68
CA SER A 495 -29.53 -4.07 -8.96
C SER A 495 -28.03 -4.32 -9.03
N GLU A 496 -27.51 -4.07 -10.22
CA GLU A 496 -26.19 -3.55 -10.57
C GLU A 496 -25.94 -4.02 -11.99
N THR A 497 -26.30 -3.16 -12.95
CA THR A 497 -25.73 -3.22 -14.29
C THR A 497 -24.22 -3.30 -14.13
N ASP A 498 -23.67 -4.49 -14.34
CA ASP A 498 -22.31 -4.70 -14.80
C ASP A 498 -22.10 -3.80 -16.02
N THR A 499 -21.62 -2.58 -15.81
CA THR A 499 -20.83 -1.88 -16.84
C THR A 499 -19.47 -2.56 -16.90
N SER A 500 -19.47 -3.80 -17.36
CA SER A 500 -18.31 -4.58 -17.84
C SER A 500 -18.82 -5.68 -18.78
N THR A 501 -19.72 -5.29 -19.68
CA THR A 501 -19.89 -5.97 -20.97
C THR A 501 -20.18 -4.91 -22.01
N THR A 502 -19.24 -3.96 -22.16
CA THR A 502 -19.03 -3.41 -23.49
C THR A 502 -18.42 -4.57 -24.28
N THR A 503 -19.27 -5.31 -24.98
CA THR A 503 -18.85 -6.09 -26.14
C THR A 503 -18.37 -5.06 -27.17
N THR A 504 -17.16 -4.54 -26.99
CA THR A 504 -16.41 -4.00 -28.11
C THR A 504 -16.10 -5.21 -28.97
N ASN A 505 -16.86 -5.30 -30.05
CA ASN A 505 -16.73 -6.26 -31.12
C ASN A 505 -15.37 -6.03 -31.80
N SER A 506 -14.26 -6.38 -31.15
CA SER A 506 -13.01 -6.65 -31.83
C SER A 506 -13.04 -8.14 -32.18
N GLY A 507 -12.98 -8.44 -33.47
CA GLY A 507 -13.10 -9.81 -34.00
C GLY A 507 -11.91 -10.73 -33.63
N VAL A 508 -11.15 -10.41 -32.58
CA VAL A 508 -10.03 -11.21 -32.10
C VAL A 508 -10.54 -12.27 -31.13
N PRO A 509 -10.30 -13.57 -31.40
CA PRO A 509 -10.56 -14.62 -30.42
C PRO A 509 -9.78 -14.31 -29.14
N ASP A 510 -10.43 -14.31 -27.98
CA ASP A 510 -9.78 -14.06 -26.69
C ASP A 510 -8.88 -15.27 -26.35
N LEU A 511 -7.61 -15.23 -26.77
CA LEU A 511 -6.65 -16.29 -26.47
C LEU A 511 -6.16 -16.14 -25.02
N PRO A 512 -6.15 -17.23 -24.24
CA PRO A 512 -5.56 -17.18 -22.91
C PRO A 512 -4.06 -16.90 -23.02
N ILE A 513 -3.58 -15.98 -22.18
CA ILE A 513 -2.15 -15.72 -22.02
C ILE A 513 -1.48 -17.05 -21.65
N GLY A 514 -0.39 -17.35 -22.36
CA GLY A 514 0.35 -18.58 -22.24
C GLY A 514 0.09 -19.62 -23.32
N THR A 515 -0.80 -19.33 -24.27
CA THR A 515 -1.01 -20.17 -25.46
C THR A 515 0.22 -20.19 -26.35
N TRP A 516 0.61 -21.38 -26.84
CA TRP A 516 1.66 -21.54 -27.84
C TRP A 516 1.11 -21.46 -29.25
N LEU A 517 1.77 -20.66 -30.10
CA LEU A 517 1.42 -20.44 -31.50
C LEU A 517 2.64 -20.68 -32.39
N GLY A 518 2.45 -21.44 -33.47
CA GLY A 518 3.39 -21.59 -34.56
C GLY A 518 3.08 -20.58 -35.66
N PHE A 519 3.98 -19.66 -35.91
CA PHE A 519 3.91 -18.68 -37.00
C PHE A 519 4.63 -19.22 -38.24
N HIS A 520 3.97 -19.18 -39.40
CA HIS A 520 4.44 -19.71 -40.68
C HIS A 520 4.62 -18.63 -41.76
N ASP A 521 4.65 -17.37 -41.35
CA ASP A 521 4.77 -16.21 -42.24
C ASP A 521 6.22 -15.90 -42.65
N THR A 522 7.20 -16.44 -41.93
CA THR A 522 8.63 -16.32 -42.22
C THR A 522 9.21 -17.61 -42.79
N ASP A 523 10.29 -17.51 -43.58
CA ASP A 523 10.98 -18.66 -44.21
C ASP A 523 11.37 -19.78 -43.23
N THR A 524 11.49 -19.45 -41.94
CA THR A 524 11.63 -20.42 -40.85
C THR A 524 10.40 -20.32 -39.94
N PRO A 525 9.67 -21.42 -39.66
CA PRO A 525 8.51 -21.39 -38.78
C PRO A 525 8.94 -21.08 -37.34
N LEU A 526 8.21 -20.20 -36.68
CA LEU A 526 8.55 -19.66 -35.36
C LEU A 526 7.52 -20.08 -34.33
N LEU A 527 7.97 -20.75 -33.26
CA LEU A 527 7.12 -21.14 -32.13
C LEU A 527 7.22 -20.09 -31.02
N ALA A 528 6.12 -19.43 -30.70
CA ALA A 528 6.09 -18.41 -29.67
C ALA A 528 4.85 -18.52 -28.77
N LYS A 529 5.04 -18.18 -27.50
CA LYS A 529 4.01 -18.18 -26.45
C LYS A 529 3.46 -16.78 -26.29
N LEU A 530 2.13 -16.63 -26.29
CA LEU A 530 1.49 -15.34 -25.99
C LEU A 530 1.79 -14.95 -24.54
N ALA A 531 2.53 -13.86 -24.33
CA ALA A 531 2.94 -13.41 -23.00
C ALA A 531 2.09 -12.24 -22.48
N LEU A 532 1.64 -11.38 -23.38
CA LEU A 532 0.86 -10.20 -23.05
C LEU A 532 -0.12 -9.87 -24.18
N HIS A 533 -1.33 -9.49 -23.81
CA HIS A 533 -2.30 -8.87 -24.69
C HIS A 533 -2.77 -7.58 -24.04
N ASP A 534 -2.29 -6.45 -24.54
CA ASP A 534 -2.72 -5.12 -24.12
C ASP A 534 -3.95 -4.73 -24.93
N LYS A 535 -5.14 -4.89 -24.33
CA LYS A 535 -6.44 -4.56 -24.96
C LYS A 535 -6.66 -3.05 -25.12
N VAL A 536 -5.89 -2.21 -24.43
CA VAL A 536 -6.00 -0.74 -24.51
C VAL A 536 -5.19 -0.21 -25.69
N ARG A 537 -4.00 -0.76 -25.92
CA ARG A 537 -3.12 -0.38 -27.03
C ARG A 537 -3.28 -1.26 -28.27
N GLY A 538 -3.97 -2.39 -28.16
CA GLY A 538 -4.19 -3.35 -29.25
C GLY A 538 -2.91 -4.08 -29.67
N ILE A 539 -2.05 -4.42 -28.71
CA ILE A 539 -0.73 -5.04 -28.97
C ILE A 539 -0.64 -6.40 -28.30
N LEU A 540 -0.13 -7.39 -29.05
CA LEU A 540 0.17 -8.74 -28.58
C LEU A 540 1.69 -8.97 -28.58
N ILE A 541 2.22 -9.46 -27.46
CA ILE A 541 3.64 -9.80 -27.31
C ILE A 541 3.80 -11.31 -27.18
N PHE A 542 4.70 -11.87 -27.99
CA PHE A 542 5.00 -13.28 -28.05
C PHE A 542 6.45 -13.55 -27.67
N VAL A 543 6.68 -14.55 -26.82
CA VAL A 543 8.00 -14.90 -26.26
C VAL A 543 8.42 -16.32 -26.63
N ASN A 544 9.72 -16.60 -26.58
CA ASN A 544 10.23 -17.98 -26.69
C ASN A 544 10.07 -18.76 -25.37
N ARG A 545 10.49 -20.03 -25.36
CA ARG A 545 10.50 -20.90 -24.17
C ARG A 545 11.33 -20.38 -22.99
N GLN A 546 12.21 -19.41 -23.20
CA GLN A 546 13.04 -18.76 -22.19
C GLN A 546 12.48 -17.40 -21.76
N GLY A 547 11.29 -17.00 -22.24
CA GLY A 547 10.65 -15.72 -21.89
C GLY A 547 11.19 -14.50 -22.63
N ILE A 548 12.04 -14.69 -23.65
CA ILE A 548 12.58 -13.58 -24.47
C ILE A 548 11.54 -13.21 -25.53
N GLU A 549 11.24 -11.90 -25.67
CA GLU A 549 10.37 -11.36 -26.73
C GLU A 549 10.90 -11.81 -28.11
N LEU A 550 10.11 -12.64 -28.78
CA LEU A 550 10.35 -13.04 -30.17
C LEU A 550 9.64 -12.10 -31.13
N ARG A 551 8.45 -11.61 -30.75
CA ARG A 551 7.58 -10.87 -31.65
C ARG A 551 6.61 -9.96 -30.92
N ARG A 552 6.33 -8.83 -31.55
CA ARG A 552 5.28 -7.89 -31.18
C ARG A 552 4.41 -7.65 -32.40
N LEU A 553 3.10 -7.79 -32.25
CA LEU A 553 2.12 -7.61 -33.32
C LEU A 553 1.00 -6.69 -32.86
N GLU A 554 0.52 -5.86 -33.77
CA GLU A 554 -0.76 -5.16 -33.55
C GLU A 554 -1.93 -6.11 -33.78
N GLU A 555 -3.06 -5.85 -33.13
CA GLU A 555 -4.28 -6.68 -33.17
C GLU A 555 -4.77 -6.91 -34.61
N ARG A 556 -4.64 -5.90 -35.48
CA ARG A 556 -4.99 -5.99 -36.92
C ARG A 556 -4.06 -6.90 -37.71
N GLU A 557 -2.77 -6.87 -37.41
CA GLU A 557 -1.77 -7.71 -38.09
C GLU A 557 -1.91 -9.17 -37.66
N TYR A 558 -2.19 -9.38 -36.37
CA TYR A 558 -2.49 -10.69 -35.83
C TYR A 558 -3.71 -11.33 -36.50
N LEU A 559 -4.80 -10.58 -36.67
CA LEU A 559 -5.98 -11.03 -37.40
C LEU A 559 -5.69 -11.38 -38.86
N ALA A 560 -4.93 -10.55 -39.56
CA ALA A 560 -4.57 -10.81 -40.95
C ALA A 560 -3.76 -12.11 -41.10
N LEU A 561 -2.88 -12.41 -40.15
CA LEU A 561 -2.10 -13.67 -40.13
C LEU A 561 -2.97 -14.90 -39.82
N ILE A 562 -4.00 -14.76 -38.98
CA ILE A 562 -5.00 -15.81 -38.74
C ILE A 562 -5.83 -16.05 -40.01
N GLU A 563 -6.35 -15.00 -40.64
CA GLU A 563 -7.16 -15.11 -41.86
C GLU A 563 -6.36 -15.73 -43.02
N ALA A 564 -5.06 -15.43 -43.09
CA ALA A 564 -4.13 -16.03 -44.05
C ALA A 564 -3.74 -17.49 -43.72
N GLY A 565 -4.17 -18.04 -42.58
CA GLY A 565 -3.82 -19.39 -42.15
C GLY A 565 -2.34 -19.58 -41.81
N GLN A 566 -1.64 -18.51 -41.45
CA GLN A 566 -0.21 -18.51 -41.15
C GLN A 566 0.09 -18.71 -39.66
N ILE A 567 -0.91 -19.05 -38.84
CA ILE A 567 -0.78 -19.27 -37.40
C ILE A 567 -1.45 -20.59 -37.02
N ASP A 568 -0.67 -21.53 -36.49
CA ASP A 568 -1.15 -22.75 -35.86
C ASP A 568 -1.17 -22.60 -34.33
N ILE A 569 -2.30 -22.87 -33.70
CA ILE A 569 -2.43 -22.82 -32.23
C ILE A 569 -2.13 -24.23 -31.68
N LEU A 570 -1.02 -24.37 -30.97
CA LEU A 570 -0.42 -25.68 -30.67
C LEU A 570 -0.78 -26.25 -29.29
N GLU A 571 -1.35 -25.45 -28.38
CA GLU A 571 -1.86 -25.95 -27.09
C GLU A 571 -3.16 -25.25 -26.66
N ALA A 572 -4.24 -26.02 -26.61
CA ALA A 572 -5.48 -25.63 -25.94
C ALA A 572 -5.92 -26.77 -25.01
N ARG A 573 -5.76 -26.60 -23.69
CA ARG A 573 -6.63 -27.30 -22.74
C ARG A 573 -7.92 -26.49 -22.64
N ASN A 574 -9.02 -27.16 -23.01
CA ASN A 574 -10.44 -26.76 -22.98
C ASN A 574 -11.06 -26.46 -24.34
N ASN A 575 -12.14 -27.21 -24.64
CA ASN A 575 -13.25 -27.15 -25.61
C ASN A 575 -13.36 -26.00 -26.65
N PHE A 576 -12.24 -25.47 -27.14
CA PHE A 576 -12.21 -24.41 -28.14
C PHE A 576 -12.54 -24.92 -29.54
N ARG A 577 -12.10 -26.14 -29.90
CA ARG A 577 -12.44 -26.76 -31.19
C ARG A 577 -13.96 -26.91 -31.36
N GLU A 578 -14.68 -27.23 -30.28
CA GLU A 578 -16.15 -27.30 -30.29
C GLU A 578 -16.81 -25.91 -30.41
N GLN A 579 -16.22 -24.87 -29.83
CA GLN A 579 -16.71 -23.49 -29.99
C GLN A 579 -16.49 -22.98 -31.41
N VAL A 580 -15.31 -23.21 -32.00
CA VAL A 580 -15.00 -22.79 -33.37
C VAL A 580 -15.88 -23.53 -34.39
N GLU A 581 -16.15 -24.82 -34.19
CA GLU A 581 -17.09 -25.54 -35.07
C GLU A 581 -18.54 -25.09 -34.89
N ARG A 582 -18.97 -24.70 -33.68
CA ARG A 582 -20.30 -24.10 -33.45
C ARG A 582 -20.44 -22.73 -34.10
N THR A 583 -19.42 -21.87 -34.02
CA THR A 583 -19.42 -20.56 -34.67
C THR A 583 -19.36 -20.69 -36.19
N ARG A 584 -18.61 -21.67 -36.71
CA ARG A 584 -18.57 -22.00 -38.14
C ARG A 584 -19.91 -22.52 -38.66
N ALA A 585 -20.62 -23.35 -37.88
CA ALA A 585 -21.96 -23.82 -38.22
C ALA A 585 -23.01 -22.70 -38.20
N GLN A 586 -22.91 -21.76 -37.25
CA GLN A 586 -23.79 -20.59 -37.16
C GLN A 586 -23.60 -19.61 -38.32
N LEU A 587 -22.36 -19.42 -38.78
CA LEU A 587 -22.06 -18.57 -39.94
C LEU A 587 -22.49 -19.22 -41.27
N GLN A 588 -22.50 -20.54 -41.37
CA GLN A 588 -22.98 -21.26 -42.55
C GLN A 588 -24.52 -21.36 -42.63
N GLN A 589 -25.22 -21.40 -41.48
CA GLN A 589 -26.69 -21.34 -41.45
C GLN A 589 -27.26 -19.93 -41.66
N GLY A 590 -26.44 -18.88 -41.53
CA GLY A 590 -26.83 -17.48 -41.80
C GLY A 590 -26.73 -17.05 -43.26
N GLN A 591 -26.34 -17.94 -44.19
CA GLN A 591 -26.24 -17.65 -45.64
C GLN A 591 -27.15 -18.53 -46.52
N GLY A 592 -28.20 -19.12 -45.94
CA GLY A 592 -29.25 -19.85 -46.67
C GLY A 592 -30.51 -19.02 -46.88
#